data_AF-A0A2D4LB59-F1
#
_entry.id   AF-A0A2D4LB59-F1
#
_cell.length_a   1.000
_cell.length_b   1.000
_cell.length_c   1.000
_cell.angle_alpha   90.00
_cell.angle_beta   90.00
_cell.angle_gamma   90.00
#
_symmetry.space_group_name_H-M   'P 1'
#
loop_
_entity.id
_entity.type
_entity.pdbx_description
1 polymer ?
#
loop_
_entity_poly.entity_id
_entity_poly.type
_entity_poly.pdbx_seq_one_letter_code
_entity_poly.pdbx_strand_id
1 'polypeptide(L)'
;MVGLQNVFSHQLPRMPKEYITRLVFDPKHKTLALIKDGRVIGGICFRMFPSQGFTEIVFCAVTSNEQVKGYGTHLMNHLKEYHIKHNILNFLTYADEYAIGYFKKQGFSKDIKVPKAKYVGYIKDYEGATLMGCELNPKIPYTEFSVIIKKQKEIIKKLIERKQAQIQKVYPGLSCFKDGVRQIPIESIPGIRETGWKPNNKEKRTQRSGSTLQHTKKHSATGQEPPKCLAFHGTSEENRGSWIL
;
A
#
# COMPACT_ATOMS: atom_id res chain seq x y z
N MET A 1 3.55 -22.24 -26.47
CA MET A 1 4.75 -21.91 -25.67
C MET A 1 5.64 -20.88 -26.34
N VAL A 2 5.90 -20.98 -27.66
CA VAL A 2 6.67 -19.97 -28.45
C VAL A 2 6.16 -18.53 -28.28
N GLY A 3 4.84 -18.34 -28.19
CA GLY A 3 4.25 -17.01 -27.93
C GLY A 3 4.77 -16.33 -26.66
N LEU A 4 4.95 -17.07 -25.56
CA LEU A 4 5.47 -16.52 -24.29
C LEU A 4 6.95 -16.13 -24.40
N GLN A 5 7.76 -16.96 -25.03
CA GLN A 5 9.17 -16.65 -25.31
C GLN A 5 9.28 -15.34 -26.10
N ASN A 6 8.43 -15.16 -27.12
CA ASN A 6 8.40 -13.91 -27.90
C ASN A 6 8.00 -12.72 -27.03
N VAL A 7 6.96 -12.83 -26.20
CA VAL A 7 6.58 -11.75 -25.28
C VAL A 7 7.74 -11.38 -24.36
N PHE A 8 8.35 -12.36 -23.68
CA PHE A 8 9.48 -12.08 -22.78
C PHE A 8 10.68 -11.47 -23.51
N SER A 9 11.04 -11.99 -24.68
CA SER A 9 12.17 -11.47 -25.46
C SER A 9 11.99 -10.03 -25.93
N HIS A 10 10.76 -9.61 -26.21
CA HIS A 10 10.47 -8.22 -26.60
C HIS A 10 10.38 -7.30 -25.39
N GLN A 11 9.78 -7.76 -24.28
CA GLN A 11 9.55 -6.92 -23.09
C GLN A 11 10.77 -6.85 -22.15
N LEU A 12 11.72 -7.77 -22.26
CA LEU A 12 12.94 -7.84 -21.45
C LEU A 12 14.19 -7.74 -22.36
N PRO A 13 14.46 -6.58 -22.98
CA PRO A 13 15.52 -6.45 -23.98
C PRO A 13 16.94 -6.66 -23.42
N ARG A 14 17.13 -6.51 -22.10
CA ARG A 14 18.40 -6.79 -21.41
C ARG A 14 18.66 -8.29 -21.21
N MET A 15 17.66 -9.15 -21.45
CA MET A 15 17.76 -10.60 -21.29
C MET A 15 18.00 -11.26 -22.66
N PRO A 16 19.10 -12.02 -22.83
CA PRO A 16 19.37 -12.72 -24.09
C PRO A 16 18.25 -13.69 -24.48
N LYS A 17 17.90 -13.75 -25.76
CA LYS A 17 16.79 -14.58 -26.24
C LYS A 17 17.02 -16.06 -25.98
N GLU A 18 18.26 -16.53 -26.15
CA GLU A 18 18.67 -17.91 -25.88
C GLU A 18 18.51 -18.24 -24.38
N TYR A 19 18.83 -17.29 -23.51
CA TYR A 19 18.65 -17.43 -22.07
C TYR A 19 17.18 -17.56 -21.68
N ILE A 20 16.32 -16.66 -22.20
CA ILE A 20 14.86 -16.72 -21.99
C ILE A 20 14.32 -18.07 -22.46
N THR A 21 14.69 -18.48 -23.67
CA THR A 21 14.25 -19.74 -24.28
C THR A 21 14.62 -20.91 -23.38
N ARG A 22 15.88 -20.99 -22.96
CA ARG A 22 16.37 -22.08 -22.11
C ARG A 22 15.55 -22.21 -20.82
N LEU A 23 15.19 -21.11 -20.16
CA LEU A 23 14.43 -21.18 -18.91
C LEU A 23 12.93 -21.39 -19.12
N VAL A 24 12.32 -20.77 -20.14
CA VAL A 24 10.89 -20.96 -20.44
C VAL A 24 10.57 -22.42 -20.80
N PHE A 25 11.52 -23.11 -21.45
CA PHE A 25 11.38 -24.52 -21.85
C PHE A 25 12.05 -25.50 -20.88
N ASP A 26 12.65 -25.03 -19.78
CA ASP A 26 13.23 -25.90 -18.75
C ASP A 26 12.10 -26.62 -17.97
N PRO A 27 12.09 -27.96 -17.86
CA PRO A 27 11.06 -28.72 -17.16
C PRO A 27 10.86 -28.35 -15.68
N LYS A 28 11.87 -27.74 -15.03
CA LYS A 28 11.80 -27.27 -13.65
C LYS A 28 11.05 -25.93 -13.53
N HIS A 29 10.87 -25.22 -14.63
CA HIS A 29 10.15 -23.96 -14.68
C HIS A 29 8.72 -24.19 -15.17
N LYS A 30 7.82 -23.34 -14.70
CA LYS A 30 6.42 -23.28 -15.14
C LYS A 30 6.12 -21.86 -15.56
N THR A 31 5.22 -21.68 -16.52
CA THR A 31 4.77 -20.35 -16.93
C THR A 31 3.26 -20.25 -16.85
N LEU A 32 2.77 -19.28 -16.07
CA LEU A 32 1.38 -18.85 -16.12
C LEU A 32 1.21 -17.96 -17.35
N ALA A 33 0.42 -18.41 -18.33
CA ALA A 33 0.15 -17.65 -19.55
C ALA A 33 -1.17 -16.88 -19.45
N LEU A 34 -1.18 -15.64 -19.93
CA LEU A 34 -2.41 -14.88 -20.18
C LEU A 34 -2.70 -14.91 -21.67
N ILE A 35 -3.86 -15.49 -22.03
CA ILE A 35 -4.30 -15.66 -23.41
C ILE A 35 -5.58 -14.86 -23.64
N LYS A 36 -5.61 -14.09 -24.73
CA LYS A 36 -6.75 -13.30 -25.17
C LYS A 36 -6.91 -13.49 -26.67
N ASP A 37 -8.12 -13.87 -27.11
CA ASP A 37 -8.44 -14.13 -28.53
C ASP A 37 -7.45 -15.10 -29.21
N GLY A 38 -7.08 -16.17 -28.50
CA GLY A 38 -6.12 -17.17 -28.96
C GLY A 38 -4.65 -16.71 -28.98
N ARG A 39 -4.35 -15.47 -28.57
CA ARG A 39 -3.00 -14.90 -28.56
C ARG A 39 -2.46 -14.76 -27.14
N VAL A 40 -1.18 -15.05 -26.97
CA VAL A 40 -0.48 -14.79 -25.70
C VAL A 40 -0.23 -13.29 -25.58
N ILE A 41 -0.74 -12.68 -24.51
CA ILE A 41 -0.58 -11.25 -24.23
C ILE A 41 0.27 -10.97 -22.98
N GLY A 42 0.66 -12.01 -22.24
CA GLY A 42 1.52 -11.88 -21.08
C GLY A 42 1.76 -13.20 -20.38
N GLY A 43 2.62 -13.18 -19.36
CA GLY A 43 2.80 -14.32 -18.48
C GLY A 43 3.82 -14.10 -17.38
N ILE A 44 3.86 -15.06 -16.46
CA ILE A 44 4.84 -15.13 -15.40
C ILE A 44 5.52 -16.50 -15.45
N CYS A 45 6.81 -16.53 -15.74
CA CYS A 45 7.66 -17.71 -15.62
C CYS A 45 8.22 -17.79 -14.21
N PHE A 46 8.09 -18.95 -13.57
CA PHE A 46 8.48 -19.16 -12.18
C PHE A 46 9.01 -20.58 -11.95
N ARG A 47 9.78 -20.74 -10.88
CA ARG A 47 10.31 -22.02 -10.42
C ARG A 47 9.97 -22.23 -8.95
N MET A 48 9.28 -23.32 -8.67
CA MET A 48 8.87 -23.67 -7.31
C MET A 48 10.00 -24.40 -6.59
N PHE A 49 10.23 -24.06 -5.31
CA PHE A 49 11.11 -24.79 -4.39
C PHE A 49 10.30 -25.23 -3.16
N PRO A 50 9.43 -26.27 -3.28
CA PRO A 50 8.50 -26.64 -2.22
C PRO A 50 9.19 -26.95 -0.89
N SER A 51 10.29 -27.71 -0.93
CA SER A 51 11.08 -28.06 0.25
C SER A 51 11.71 -26.84 0.95
N GLN A 52 11.96 -25.74 0.22
CA GLN A 52 12.50 -24.51 0.79
C GLN A 52 11.39 -23.53 1.20
N GLY A 53 10.15 -23.77 0.78
CA GLY A 53 8.97 -22.98 1.11
C GLY A 53 8.86 -21.66 0.34
N PHE A 54 9.46 -21.56 -0.85
CA PHE A 54 9.35 -20.38 -1.70
C PHE A 54 9.27 -20.72 -3.20
N THR A 55 8.88 -19.73 -4.01
CA THR A 55 8.96 -19.75 -5.47
C THR A 55 9.81 -18.58 -5.96
N GLU A 56 10.67 -18.85 -6.93
CA GLU A 56 11.39 -17.84 -7.69
C GLU A 56 10.53 -17.36 -8.86
N ILE A 57 10.26 -16.06 -8.97
CA ILE A 57 9.72 -15.45 -10.18
C ILE A 57 10.90 -15.09 -11.08
N VAL A 58 10.94 -15.70 -12.26
CA VAL A 58 12.07 -15.60 -13.20
C VAL A 58 11.79 -14.54 -14.25
N PHE A 59 10.60 -14.56 -14.88
CA PHE A 59 10.18 -13.57 -15.85
C PHE A 59 8.74 -13.13 -15.57
N CYS A 60 8.46 -11.85 -15.74
CA CYS A 60 7.10 -11.30 -15.62
C CYS A 60 6.94 -10.22 -16.69
N ALA A 61 6.02 -10.43 -17.63
CA ALA A 61 5.81 -9.49 -18.73
C ALA A 61 4.37 -9.52 -19.27
N VAL A 62 3.93 -8.35 -19.75
CA VAL A 62 2.70 -8.15 -20.53
C VAL A 62 3.09 -7.41 -21.81
N THR A 63 2.49 -7.75 -22.94
CA THR A 63 2.74 -7.07 -24.22
C THR A 63 2.40 -5.59 -24.12
N SER A 64 3.23 -4.72 -24.70
CA SER A 64 3.13 -3.27 -24.53
C SER A 64 1.74 -2.69 -24.85
N ASN A 65 1.05 -3.22 -25.86
CA ASN A 65 -0.31 -2.83 -26.25
C ASN A 65 -1.41 -3.21 -25.22
N GLU A 66 -1.11 -4.10 -24.29
CA GLU A 66 -2.03 -4.57 -23.25
C GLU A 66 -1.59 -4.11 -21.84
N GLN A 67 -0.47 -3.42 -21.71
CA GLN A 67 -0.03 -2.86 -20.42
C GLN A 67 -0.98 -1.77 -19.90
N VAL A 68 -0.90 -1.47 -18.60
CA VAL A 68 -1.69 -0.43 -17.92
C VAL A 68 -3.21 -0.72 -17.87
N LYS A 69 -3.65 -1.87 -18.39
CA LYS A 69 -5.04 -2.36 -18.32
C LYS A 69 -5.32 -3.23 -17.09
N GLY A 70 -4.32 -3.41 -16.22
CA GLY A 70 -4.43 -4.22 -15.00
C GLY A 70 -4.06 -5.70 -15.16
N TYR A 71 -3.69 -6.15 -16.37
CA TYR A 71 -3.33 -7.55 -16.62
C TYR A 71 -2.13 -8.03 -15.81
N GLY A 72 -1.13 -7.19 -15.55
CA GLY A 72 -0.01 -7.55 -14.68
C GLY A 72 -0.43 -7.84 -13.24
N THR A 73 -1.39 -7.08 -12.71
CA THR A 73 -1.97 -7.35 -11.37
C THR A 73 -2.85 -8.60 -11.40
N HIS A 74 -3.63 -8.78 -12.46
CA HIS A 74 -4.47 -9.97 -12.65
C HIS A 74 -3.63 -11.26 -12.68
N LEU A 75 -2.56 -11.30 -13.48
CA LEU A 75 -1.59 -12.40 -13.53
C LEU A 75 -1.01 -12.72 -12.15
N MET A 76 -0.54 -11.70 -11.42
CA MET A 76 0.04 -11.90 -10.09
C MET A 76 -0.97 -12.42 -9.09
N ASN A 77 -2.22 -11.93 -9.11
CA ASN A 77 -3.27 -12.42 -8.22
C ASN A 77 -3.59 -13.90 -8.48
N HIS A 78 -3.69 -14.31 -9.75
CA HIS A 78 -3.86 -15.72 -10.11
C HIS A 78 -2.64 -16.57 -9.70
N LEU A 79 -1.42 -16.04 -9.85
CA LEU A 79 -0.21 -16.74 -9.41
C LEU A 79 -0.18 -16.94 -7.89
N LYS A 80 -0.59 -15.92 -7.12
CA LYS A 80 -0.69 -15.99 -5.65
C LYS A 80 -1.68 -17.05 -5.20
N GLU A 81 -2.87 -17.04 -5.78
CA GLU A 81 -3.93 -18.02 -5.51
C GLU A 81 -3.46 -19.46 -5.82
N TYR A 82 -2.78 -19.65 -6.96
CA TYR A 82 -2.19 -20.93 -7.32
C TYR A 82 -1.18 -21.41 -6.27
N HIS A 83 -0.31 -20.55 -5.78
CA HIS A 83 0.73 -20.93 -4.80
C HIS A 83 0.17 -21.17 -3.40
N ILE A 84 -0.85 -20.42 -2.97
CA ILE A 84 -1.57 -20.70 -1.72
C ILE A 84 -2.15 -22.11 -1.74
N LYS A 85 -2.77 -22.53 -2.85
CA LYS A 85 -3.29 -23.91 -3.02
C LYS A 85 -2.20 -24.98 -2.96
N HIS A 86 -0.95 -24.64 -3.27
CA HIS A 86 0.20 -25.53 -3.20
C HIS A 86 1.02 -25.37 -1.92
N ASN A 87 0.50 -24.63 -0.93
CA ASN A 87 1.16 -24.37 0.35
C ASN A 87 2.56 -23.72 0.23
N ILE A 88 2.75 -22.85 -0.77
CA ILE A 88 3.96 -22.03 -0.93
C ILE A 88 3.57 -20.57 -0.70
N LEU A 89 4.09 -19.98 0.37
CA LEU A 89 3.66 -18.66 0.85
C LEU A 89 4.74 -17.59 0.71
N ASN A 90 5.81 -17.85 -0.03
CA ASN A 90 6.87 -16.88 -0.26
C ASN A 90 7.24 -16.81 -1.74
N PHE A 91 7.33 -15.59 -2.28
CA PHE A 91 7.95 -15.31 -3.57
C PHE A 91 9.25 -14.57 -3.39
N LEU A 92 10.22 -14.90 -4.23
CA LEU A 92 11.47 -14.17 -4.41
C LEU A 92 11.64 -13.82 -5.88
N THR A 93 12.16 -12.63 -6.15
CA THR A 93 12.44 -12.18 -7.52
C THR A 93 13.60 -11.21 -7.50
N TYR A 94 14.40 -11.22 -8.57
CA TYR A 94 15.25 -10.09 -8.90
C TYR A 94 14.46 -9.16 -9.80
N ALA A 95 14.32 -7.91 -9.37
CA ALA A 95 13.56 -6.88 -10.08
C ALA A 95 14.50 -5.81 -10.63
N ASP A 96 14.39 -5.54 -11.92
CA ASP A 96 15.02 -4.39 -12.56
C ASP A 96 14.46 -3.08 -11.98
N GLU A 97 15.26 -2.02 -12.05
CA GLU A 97 14.92 -0.69 -11.50
C GLU A 97 13.52 -0.20 -11.90
N TYR A 98 13.13 -0.42 -13.15
CA TYR A 98 11.83 -0.01 -13.70
C TYR A 98 10.67 -0.88 -13.20
N ALA A 99 10.94 -2.12 -12.79
CA ALA A 99 9.93 -3.08 -12.33
C ALA A 99 9.70 -3.03 -10.80
N ILE A 100 10.59 -2.40 -10.03
CA ILE A 100 10.46 -2.29 -8.56
C ILE A 100 9.09 -1.69 -8.17
N GLY A 101 8.61 -0.67 -8.89
CA GLY A 101 7.32 -0.05 -8.64
C GLY A 101 6.14 -1.01 -8.81
N TYR A 102 6.19 -1.86 -9.85
CA TYR A 102 5.21 -2.92 -10.05
C TYR A 102 5.25 -3.91 -8.89
N PHE A 103 6.41 -4.46 -8.55
CA PHE A 103 6.53 -5.45 -7.47
C PHE A 103 6.12 -4.91 -6.10
N LYS A 104 6.45 -3.66 -5.78
CA LYS A 104 5.95 -2.98 -4.56
C LYS A 104 4.41 -2.94 -4.51
N LYS A 105 3.76 -2.58 -5.62
CA LYS A 105 2.28 -2.60 -5.72
C LYS A 105 1.71 -4.01 -5.54
N GLN A 106 2.46 -5.04 -5.95
CA GLN A 106 2.10 -6.44 -5.73
C GLN A 106 2.43 -6.94 -4.31
N GLY A 107 2.90 -6.09 -3.39
CA GLY A 107 3.21 -6.47 -2.02
C GLY A 107 4.59 -7.09 -1.82
N PHE A 108 5.52 -6.88 -2.76
CA PHE A 108 6.92 -7.22 -2.56
C PHE A 108 7.65 -6.10 -1.80
N SER A 109 8.62 -6.50 -1.00
CA SER A 109 9.51 -5.63 -0.24
C SER A 109 10.98 -5.98 -0.50
N LYS A 110 11.88 -5.04 -0.22
CA LYS A 110 13.33 -5.31 -0.13
C LYS A 110 13.69 -5.99 1.19
N ASP A 111 12.79 -5.94 2.18
CA ASP A 111 12.92 -6.67 3.44
C ASP A 111 12.52 -8.14 3.22
N ILE A 112 13.53 -9.01 3.07
CA ILE A 112 13.35 -10.42 2.76
C ILE A 112 13.21 -11.23 4.06
N LYS A 113 12.00 -11.71 4.33
CA LYS A 113 11.71 -12.54 5.51
C LYS A 113 12.23 -13.97 5.41
N VAL A 114 12.44 -14.47 4.19
CA VAL A 114 13.00 -15.81 3.97
C VAL A 114 14.48 -15.80 4.37
N PRO A 115 14.95 -16.72 5.24
CA PRO A 115 16.36 -16.77 5.62
C PRO A 115 17.29 -16.99 4.41
N LYS A 116 18.42 -16.27 4.37
CA LYS A 116 19.42 -16.37 3.28
C LYS A 116 19.82 -17.80 2.93
N ALA A 117 20.05 -18.64 3.95
CA ALA A 117 20.44 -20.04 3.77
C ALA A 117 19.41 -20.88 2.98
N LYS A 118 18.15 -20.44 2.87
CA LYS A 118 17.12 -21.14 2.10
C LYS A 118 17.15 -20.84 0.61
N TYR A 119 17.67 -19.68 0.18
CA TYR A 119 17.57 -19.26 -1.24
C TYR A 119 18.93 -19.03 -1.91
N VAL A 120 19.99 -18.73 -1.16
CA VAL A 120 21.33 -18.56 -1.73
C VAL A 120 21.77 -19.87 -2.40
N GLY A 121 22.20 -19.79 -3.65
CA GLY A 121 22.56 -20.96 -4.48
C GLY A 121 21.38 -21.66 -5.15
N TYR A 122 20.13 -21.30 -4.82
CA TYR A 122 18.92 -21.83 -5.47
C TYR A 122 18.39 -20.90 -6.56
N ILE A 123 18.34 -19.59 -6.28
CA ILE A 123 17.87 -18.55 -7.19
C ILE A 123 19.02 -17.97 -8.01
N LYS A 124 18.69 -17.38 -9.15
CA LYS A 124 19.68 -16.75 -10.03
C LYS A 124 19.89 -15.29 -9.66
N ASP A 125 21.14 -14.88 -9.55
CA ASP A 125 21.51 -13.48 -9.34
C ASP A 125 21.61 -12.76 -10.69
N TYR A 126 21.09 -11.53 -10.75
CA TYR A 126 21.14 -10.68 -11.95
C TYR A 126 21.81 -9.35 -11.60
N GLU A 127 22.81 -8.98 -12.40
CA GLU A 127 23.52 -7.72 -12.23
C GLU A 127 22.58 -6.52 -12.43
N GLY A 128 22.68 -5.52 -11.56
CA GLY A 128 21.81 -4.34 -11.60
C GLY A 128 20.35 -4.58 -11.16
N ALA A 129 20.00 -5.80 -10.74
CA ALA A 129 18.67 -6.10 -10.23
C ALA A 129 18.63 -6.07 -8.69
N THR A 130 17.47 -5.73 -8.13
CA THR A 130 17.24 -5.74 -6.69
C THR A 130 16.47 -7.00 -6.29
N LEU A 131 17.02 -7.77 -5.34
CA LEU A 131 16.28 -8.87 -4.72
C LEU A 131 15.08 -8.33 -3.94
N MET A 132 13.90 -8.87 -4.22
CA MET A 132 12.63 -8.52 -3.57
C MET A 132 11.87 -9.79 -3.16
N GLY A 133 11.12 -9.69 -2.06
CA GLY A 133 10.37 -10.80 -1.49
C GLY A 133 8.93 -10.44 -1.18
N CYS A 134 8.02 -11.38 -1.36
CA CYS A 134 6.60 -11.24 -1.03
C CYS A 134 6.14 -12.42 -0.18
N GLU A 135 5.61 -12.13 1.00
CA GLU A 135 4.93 -13.11 1.85
C GLU A 135 3.44 -13.10 1.52
N LEU A 136 2.90 -14.25 1.15
CA LEU A 136 1.50 -14.42 0.82
C LEU A 136 0.69 -14.67 2.09
N ASN A 137 -0.47 -14.01 2.18
CA ASN A 137 -1.43 -14.28 3.25
C ASN A 137 -2.52 -15.23 2.73
N PRO A 138 -2.60 -16.48 3.22
CA PRO A 138 -3.56 -17.47 2.74
C PRO A 138 -5.02 -17.11 3.04
N LYS A 139 -5.28 -16.13 3.92
CA LYS A 139 -6.63 -15.65 4.25
C LYS A 139 -7.17 -14.63 3.24
N ILE A 140 -6.33 -14.15 2.31
CA ILE A 140 -6.74 -13.14 1.32
C ILE A 140 -7.09 -13.84 0.00
N PRO A 141 -8.34 -13.73 -0.48
CA PRO A 141 -8.72 -14.19 -1.81
C PRO A 141 -8.24 -13.16 -2.86
N TYR A 142 -7.05 -13.38 -3.42
CA TYR A 142 -6.35 -12.37 -4.24
C TYR A 142 -7.08 -12.07 -5.54
N THR A 143 -7.78 -13.05 -6.13
CA THR A 143 -8.55 -12.88 -7.37
C THR A 143 -9.80 -12.01 -7.19
N GLU A 144 -10.42 -12.06 -6.01
CA GLU A 144 -11.59 -11.27 -5.66
C GLU A 144 -11.26 -9.95 -4.93
N PHE A 145 -9.97 -9.72 -4.67
CA PHE A 145 -9.48 -8.63 -3.84
C PHE A 145 -10.06 -7.27 -4.22
N SER A 146 -10.03 -6.90 -5.50
CA SER A 146 -10.55 -5.62 -5.99
C SER A 146 -12.05 -5.44 -5.72
N VAL A 147 -12.84 -6.50 -5.87
CA VAL A 147 -14.29 -6.48 -5.62
C VAL A 147 -14.56 -6.31 -4.12
N ILE A 148 -13.81 -7.03 -3.28
CA ILE A 148 -13.93 -6.96 -1.83
C ILE A 148 -13.56 -5.56 -1.33
N ILE A 149 -12.43 -5.00 -1.76
CA ILE A 149 -12.01 -3.65 -1.38
C ILE A 149 -13.02 -2.60 -1.83
N LYS A 150 -13.60 -2.74 -3.03
CA LYS A 150 -14.65 -1.82 -3.51
C LYS A 150 -15.88 -1.87 -2.59
N LYS A 151 -16.39 -3.07 -2.28
CA LYS A 151 -17.52 -3.25 -1.36
C LYS A 151 -17.23 -2.68 0.04
N GLN A 152 -16.04 -2.95 0.58
CA GLN A 152 -15.62 -2.41 1.88
C GLN A 152 -15.60 -0.87 1.88
N LYS A 153 -15.04 -0.25 0.84
CA LYS A 153 -15.04 1.22 0.68
C LYS A 153 -16.47 1.79 0.62
N GLU A 154 -17.36 1.15 -0.12
CA GLU A 154 -18.77 1.57 -0.21
C GLU A 154 -19.49 1.48 1.14
N ILE A 155 -19.24 0.41 1.91
CA ILE A 155 -19.80 0.25 3.26
C ILE A 155 -19.29 1.36 4.18
N ILE A 156 -17.97 1.60 4.22
CA ILE A 156 -17.37 2.65 5.04
C ILE A 156 -17.92 4.02 4.66
N LYS A 157 -18.06 4.31 3.36
CA LYS A 157 -18.63 5.57 2.87
C LYS A 157 -20.06 5.78 3.41
N LYS A 158 -20.93 4.77 3.30
CA LYS A 158 -22.30 4.83 3.84
C LYS A 158 -22.33 5.01 5.36
N LEU A 159 -21.41 4.38 6.08
CA LEU A 159 -21.30 4.56 7.54
C LEU A 159 -20.89 5.99 7.90
N ILE A 160 -19.92 6.57 7.17
CA ILE A 160 -19.51 7.96 7.33
C ILE A 160 -20.67 8.90 7.01
N GLU A 161 -21.38 8.70 5.90
CA GLU A 161 -22.53 9.53 5.50
C GLU A 161 -23.64 9.52 6.56
N ARG A 162 -24.00 8.34 7.09
CA ARG A 162 -24.98 8.21 8.18
C ARG A 162 -24.55 8.95 9.44
N LYS A 163 -23.28 8.81 9.82
CA LYS A 163 -22.73 9.50 11.00
C LYS A 163 -22.69 11.02 10.76
N GLN A 164 -22.32 11.45 9.56
CA GLN A 164 -22.29 12.87 9.20
C GLN A 164 -23.70 13.48 9.21
N ALA A 165 -24.72 12.76 8.73
CA ALA A 165 -26.10 13.21 8.80
C ALA A 165 -26.60 13.39 10.24
N GLN A 166 -26.13 12.56 11.18
CA GLN A 166 -26.41 12.76 12.62
C GLN A 166 -25.66 13.97 13.20
N ILE A 167 -24.44 14.24 12.72
CA ILE A 167 -23.57 15.33 13.23
C ILE A 167 -23.91 16.69 12.61
N GLN A 168 -24.44 16.75 11.38
CA GLN A 168 -24.87 17.97 10.67
C GLN A 168 -26.10 18.64 11.28
N LYS A 169 -26.39 18.39 12.56
CA LYS A 169 -27.36 19.15 13.33
C LYS A 169 -26.85 20.59 13.46
N VAL A 170 -27.44 21.50 12.70
CA VAL A 170 -27.16 22.93 12.81
C VAL A 170 -27.80 23.44 14.10
N TYR A 171 -26.97 23.91 15.03
CA TYR A 171 -27.47 24.56 16.24
C TYR A 171 -27.69 26.04 15.96
N PRO A 172 -28.76 26.65 16.52
CA PRO A 172 -28.95 28.10 16.43
C PRO A 172 -27.74 28.82 17.04
N GLY A 173 -27.46 30.02 16.52
CA GLY A 173 -26.42 30.89 17.08
C GLY A 173 -26.71 31.23 18.54
N LEU A 174 -25.66 31.32 19.36
CA LEU A 174 -25.76 31.61 20.79
C LEU A 174 -26.30 33.03 21.01
N SER A 175 -27.45 33.16 21.69
CA SER A 175 -28.12 34.46 21.90
C SER A 175 -27.58 35.25 23.10
N CYS A 176 -27.00 34.57 24.10
CA CYS A 176 -26.55 35.16 25.37
C CYS A 176 -25.54 36.31 25.25
N PHE A 177 -24.81 36.39 24.14
CA PHE A 177 -23.86 37.50 23.88
C PHE A 177 -24.57 38.82 23.55
N LYS A 178 -25.83 38.78 23.09
CA LYS A 178 -26.64 39.98 22.85
C LYS A 178 -27.00 40.71 24.15
N ASP A 179 -27.05 39.97 25.26
CA ASP A 179 -27.37 40.48 26.61
C ASP A 179 -26.13 41.00 27.37
N GLY A 180 -25.00 41.20 26.67
CA GLY A 180 -23.77 41.76 27.24
C GLY A 180 -22.83 40.74 27.90
N VAL A 181 -23.16 39.45 27.89
CA VAL A 181 -22.28 38.37 28.38
C VAL A 181 -21.07 38.27 27.45
N ARG A 182 -19.84 38.25 27.99
CA ARG A 182 -18.60 38.17 27.19
C ARG A 182 -17.99 36.78 27.08
N GLN A 183 -18.34 35.85 27.98
CA GLN A 183 -17.78 34.50 28.05
C GLN A 183 -18.84 33.51 28.54
N ILE A 184 -18.81 32.29 28.01
CA ILE A 184 -19.63 31.17 28.48
C ILE A 184 -18.76 29.91 28.65
N PRO A 185 -19.12 28.98 29.55
CA PRO A 185 -18.44 27.69 29.65
C PRO A 185 -18.58 26.88 28.37
N ILE A 186 -17.52 26.17 27.96
CA ILE A 186 -17.52 25.35 26.73
C ILE A 186 -18.60 24.26 26.80
N GLU A 187 -18.86 23.72 28.00
CA GLU A 187 -19.88 22.70 28.28
C GLU A 187 -21.31 23.21 28.06
N SER A 188 -21.50 24.53 28.04
CA SER A 188 -22.81 25.14 27.78
C SER A 188 -23.16 25.23 26.29
N ILE A 189 -22.19 25.00 25.39
CA ILE A 189 -22.40 25.01 23.94
C ILE A 189 -23.16 23.73 23.55
N PRO A 190 -24.38 23.83 22.98
CA PRO A 190 -25.25 22.67 22.71
C PRO A 190 -24.57 21.55 21.91
N GLY A 191 -23.85 21.90 20.84
CA GLY A 191 -23.12 20.93 20.02
C GLY A 191 -21.96 20.24 20.74
N ILE A 192 -21.26 20.94 21.63
CA ILE A 192 -20.15 20.35 22.40
C ILE A 192 -20.69 19.43 23.49
N ARG A 193 -21.75 19.84 24.19
CA ARG A 193 -22.41 19.03 25.23
C ARG A 193 -22.91 17.69 24.69
N GLU A 194 -23.51 17.70 23.50
CA GLU A 194 -24.03 16.49 22.85
C GLU A 194 -22.92 15.52 22.39
N THR A 195 -21.69 15.99 22.15
CA THR A 195 -20.56 15.11 21.80
C THR A 195 -19.98 14.34 23.00
N GLY A 196 -20.45 14.61 24.23
CA GLY A 196 -19.90 14.01 25.45
C GLY A 196 -18.51 14.55 25.81
N TRP A 197 -18.14 15.72 25.29
CA TRP A 197 -16.90 16.39 25.62
C TRP A 197 -16.82 16.68 27.12
N LYS A 198 -15.66 16.41 27.72
CA LYS A 198 -15.36 16.72 29.13
C LYS A 198 -14.13 17.60 29.19
N PRO A 199 -14.12 18.62 30.06
CA PRO A 199 -12.96 19.48 30.23
C PRO A 199 -11.76 18.65 30.67
N ASN A 200 -10.62 18.85 30.00
CA ASN A 200 -9.37 18.22 30.39
C ASN A 200 -8.90 18.93 31.67
N ASN A 201 -8.75 18.20 32.77
CA ASN A 201 -8.43 18.75 34.11
C ASN A 201 -7.07 19.49 34.20
N LYS A 202 -6.35 19.65 33.09
CA LYS A 202 -5.03 20.30 33.03
C LYS A 202 -5.09 21.83 32.92
N GLU A 203 -6.23 22.44 32.57
CA GLU A 203 -6.32 23.90 32.34
C GLU A 203 -6.73 24.75 33.56
N LYS A 204 -7.07 24.14 34.71
CA LYS A 204 -7.43 24.89 35.94
C LYS A 204 -6.25 25.57 36.65
N ARG A 205 -5.02 25.56 36.10
CA ARG A 205 -3.84 26.09 36.78
C ARG A 205 -3.40 27.52 36.39
N THR A 206 -4.00 28.16 35.37
CA THR A 206 -3.47 29.45 34.87
C THR A 206 -4.34 30.67 35.15
N GLN A 207 -5.44 30.54 35.91
CA GLN A 207 -6.23 31.71 36.34
C GLN A 207 -6.39 31.74 37.84
N ARG A 208 -5.28 31.98 38.56
CA ARG A 208 -5.25 32.50 39.95
C ARG A 208 -3.80 32.83 40.34
N SER A 209 -3.31 33.99 39.91
CA SER A 209 -2.31 34.79 40.65
C SER A 209 -2.00 36.08 39.88
N GLY A 210 -2.74 37.14 40.18
CA GLY A 210 -2.22 38.50 40.08
C GLY A 210 -1.80 38.94 41.47
N SER A 211 -0.49 39.08 41.72
CA SER A 211 0.14 40.04 42.65
C SER A 211 1.66 39.79 42.81
N THR A 212 2.45 40.76 42.36
CA THR A 212 3.67 41.32 42.99
C THR A 212 5.00 40.52 43.04
N LEU A 213 5.93 40.93 42.14
CA LEU A 213 7.38 41.23 42.28
C LEU A 213 8.32 40.35 43.17
N GLN A 214 9.37 39.76 42.58
CA GLN A 214 10.79 40.23 42.60
C GLN A 214 11.78 39.21 41.96
N HIS A 215 12.78 39.75 41.24
CA HIS A 215 14.14 39.29 40.87
C HIS A 215 14.68 37.96 41.44
N THR A 216 15.56 37.13 40.83
CA THR A 216 16.55 37.23 39.74
C THR A 216 17.07 35.81 39.39
N LYS A 217 17.60 35.65 38.16
CA LYS A 217 18.81 34.89 37.72
C LYS A 217 18.56 33.92 36.55
N LYS A 218 19.42 34.16 35.55
CA LYS A 218 19.60 33.48 34.26
C LYS A 218 20.02 32.01 34.45
N HIS A 219 19.62 31.12 33.53
CA HIS A 219 20.57 30.29 32.76
C HIS A 219 19.88 29.57 31.57
N SER A 220 20.47 29.80 30.38
CA SER A 220 20.59 28.99 29.16
C SER A 220 19.59 27.88 28.79
N ALA A 221 18.82 28.19 27.73
CA ALA A 221 18.55 27.43 26.50
C ALA A 221 18.78 25.90 26.44
N THR A 222 17.71 25.17 26.14
CA THR A 222 17.63 24.11 25.11
C THR A 222 16.16 23.96 24.68
N GLY A 223 15.94 23.55 23.43
CA GLY A 223 14.78 23.91 22.63
C GLY A 223 13.51 23.06 22.78
N GLN A 224 12.42 23.60 22.24
CA GLN A 224 11.33 22.85 21.61
C GLN A 224 10.43 23.82 20.83
N GLU A 225 10.36 23.63 19.52
CA GLU A 225 9.47 24.35 18.60
C GLU A 225 7.98 24.00 18.87
N PRO A 226 7.04 24.93 18.66
CA PRO A 226 5.61 24.67 18.81
C PRO A 226 5.04 23.82 17.65
N PRO A 227 3.98 23.04 17.89
CA PRO A 227 3.40 22.18 16.85
C PRO A 227 2.73 23.02 15.74
N LYS A 228 3.21 22.82 14.51
CA LYS A 228 2.62 23.36 13.28
C LYS A 228 1.24 22.75 13.06
N CYS A 229 0.23 23.59 12.89
CA CYS A 229 -1.08 23.22 12.36
C CYS A 229 -0.92 22.62 10.96
N LEU A 230 -1.23 21.32 10.81
CA LEU A 230 -1.35 20.67 9.50
C LEU A 230 -2.77 20.90 8.97
N ALA A 231 -2.91 21.89 8.09
CA ALA A 231 -4.09 22.04 7.25
C ALA A 231 -4.06 20.96 6.15
N PHE A 232 -4.95 19.98 6.22
CA PHE A 232 -5.20 19.05 5.12
C PHE A 232 -6.08 19.75 4.08
N HIS A 233 -5.46 20.25 3.01
CA HIS A 233 -6.18 20.50 1.75
C HIS A 233 -6.15 19.19 0.96
N GLY A 234 -7.31 18.55 0.83
CA GLY A 234 -7.48 17.38 -0.01
C GLY A 234 -7.44 17.80 -1.48
N THR A 235 -6.29 17.64 -2.12
CA THR A 235 -6.21 17.61 -3.58
C THR A 235 -6.43 16.17 -4.03
N SER A 236 -7.59 15.95 -4.63
CA SER A 236 -7.88 14.81 -5.49
C SER A 236 -7.00 14.95 -6.74
N GLU A 237 -5.82 14.36 -6.72
CA GLU A 237 -5.08 14.04 -7.94
C GLU A 237 -4.93 12.53 -8.06
N GLU A 238 -5.84 11.98 -8.88
CA GLU A 238 -5.79 10.67 -9.45
C GLU A 238 -4.47 10.54 -10.23
N ASN A 239 -3.43 10.07 -9.54
CA ASN A 239 -2.12 9.84 -10.15
C ASN A 239 -2.22 8.66 -11.12
N ARG A 240 -2.65 8.94 -12.35
CA ARG A 240 -2.50 8.10 -13.54
C ARG A 240 -1.02 8.08 -13.92
N GLY A 241 -0.20 7.50 -13.05
CA GLY A 241 1.19 7.20 -13.33
C GLY A 241 1.25 6.05 -14.33
N SER A 242 1.50 6.41 -15.59
CA SER A 242 2.03 5.55 -16.64
C SER A 242 3.24 4.80 -16.11
N TRP A 243 3.11 3.51 -15.83
CA TRP A 243 4.24 2.66 -15.48
C TRP A 243 4.08 1.30 -16.13
N ILE A 244 5.10 0.95 -16.89
CA ILE A 244 5.25 -0.21 -17.77
C ILE A 244 5.08 -1.49 -16.95
N LEU A 245 3.87 -2.06 -17.03
CA LEU A 245 3.44 -3.47 -17.06
C LEU A 245 1.91 -3.57 -16.86
#